data_AF-B3MEL3-F1
#
_entry.id   AF-B3MEL3-F1
#
_cell.length_a   1.000
_cell.length_b   1.000
_cell.length_c   1.000
_cell.angle_alpha   90.00
_cell.angle_beta   90.00
_cell.angle_gamma   90.00
#
_symmetry.space_group_name_H-M   'P 1'
#
loop_
_entity.id
_entity.type
_entity.pdbx_description
1 polymer ?
#
loop_
_entity_poly.entity_id
_entity_poly.type
_entity_poly.pdbx_seq_one_letter_code
_entity_poly.pdbx_strand_id
1 'polypeptide(L)'
;MLVLPGIRWPLRLLLLLFSVCVMAEYCDNGTGECKELSPAECPVIFHSLHLLGSGPKYCDEFNDIVCCPIPLNQQNVQFLEGSRPSEKHCQEYNEARTACQSTPFIVGGTKASGREFPFMALIGTKRVNSSAPPNWDCGGSLIHPRFVLTAAHCLETDETKAERLDPNFDSLKFVVRLGELDYNSTTDDARIQDFRVVNYIIHPGYDDEDEERGFKNDIALIELDRSAVFTDHVAAVCLPLGSGNENSLVTAAGWGFTKEGLKSSHLLKVNLQRFSDQDCQDRLRFKIETRTQFCAGSMTSEADTCNGDSGGPIFVQHPQYPCLKQVIGVVSYGLVCGSQGLPSVYTKVHLFTEWIESIVWGE
;
A
#
# COMPACT_ATOMS: atom_id res chain seq x y z
N MET A 1 -20.97 -75.44 35.15
CA MET A 1 -21.56 -75.23 33.81
C MET A 1 -21.06 -73.87 33.33
N LEU A 2 -20.00 -73.80 32.49
CA LEU A 2 -20.10 -73.69 31.02
C LEU A 2 -20.89 -72.41 30.65
N VAL A 3 -20.37 -71.35 30.03
CA VAL A 3 -19.52 -71.20 28.81
C VAL A 3 -18.99 -69.72 28.70
N LEU A 4 -17.74 -69.51 28.24
CA LEU A 4 -17.15 -68.22 27.74
C LEU A 4 -17.56 -67.98 26.25
N PRO A 5 -17.27 -66.88 25.49
CA PRO A 5 -16.34 -65.73 25.71
C PRO A 5 -16.77 -64.35 25.10
N GLY A 6 -15.89 -63.34 25.23
CA GLY A 6 -15.70 -62.23 24.27
C GLY A 6 -15.89 -60.83 24.89
N ILE A 7 -15.03 -59.82 24.77
CA ILE A 7 -13.87 -59.49 23.93
C ILE A 7 -13.02 -58.48 24.74
N ARG A 8 -11.70 -58.62 24.73
CA ARG A 8 -10.72 -57.67 25.30
C ARG A 8 -10.55 -56.47 24.34
N TRP A 9 -10.65 -55.24 24.86
CA TRP A 9 -10.13 -54.05 24.19
C TRP A 9 -8.66 -53.85 24.61
N PRO A 10 -7.71 -53.67 23.69
CA PRO A 10 -6.36 -53.31 24.06
C PRO A 10 -6.29 -51.80 24.36
N LEU A 11 -5.59 -51.44 25.43
CA LEU A 11 -5.07 -50.09 25.66
C LEU A 11 -4.24 -49.70 24.42
N ARG A 12 -4.75 -48.77 23.60
CA ARG A 12 -3.93 -48.10 22.59
C ARG A 12 -3.18 -46.97 23.27
N LEU A 13 -1.87 -47.19 23.41
CA LEU A 13 -0.87 -46.16 23.69
C LEU A 13 -0.98 -45.10 22.58
N LEU A 14 -1.50 -43.92 22.91
CA LEU A 14 -1.54 -42.78 22.00
C LEU A 14 -0.13 -42.17 21.96
N LEU A 15 0.69 -42.61 21.00
CA LEU A 15 1.91 -41.90 20.63
C LEU A 15 1.49 -40.59 19.97
N LEU A 16 1.50 -39.50 20.74
CA LEU A 16 1.52 -38.14 20.21
C LEU A 16 2.85 -37.97 19.47
N LEU A 17 2.83 -38.20 18.16
CA LEU A 17 3.84 -37.65 17.27
C LEU A 17 3.62 -36.13 17.26
N PHE A 18 4.38 -35.42 18.08
CA PHE A 18 4.61 -34.00 17.87
C PHE A 18 5.30 -33.87 16.51
N SER A 19 4.53 -33.58 15.47
CA SER A 19 5.08 -33.00 14.25
C SER A 19 5.54 -31.60 14.64
N VAL A 20 6.82 -31.46 14.97
CA VAL A 20 7.47 -30.16 15.07
C VAL A 20 7.36 -29.57 13.67
N CYS A 21 6.39 -28.67 13.46
CA CYS A 21 6.35 -27.84 12.27
C CYS A 21 7.56 -26.90 12.41
N VAL A 22 8.69 -27.28 11.82
CA VAL A 22 9.85 -26.40 11.71
C VAL A 22 9.41 -25.29 10.77
N MET A 23 9.11 -24.12 11.32
CA MET A 23 8.88 -22.93 10.50
C MET A 23 10.22 -22.60 9.83
N ALA A 24 10.26 -22.68 8.50
CA ALA A 24 11.43 -22.28 7.74
C ALA A 24 11.66 -20.77 7.95
N GLU A 25 12.89 -20.40 8.30
CA GLU A 25 13.30 -19.01 8.46
C GLU A 25 13.82 -18.51 7.10
N TYR A 26 13.19 -17.46 6.57
CA TYR A 26 13.46 -16.95 5.23
C TYR A 26 14.36 -15.71 5.26
N CYS A 27 15.16 -15.55 4.22
CA CYS A 27 16.06 -14.43 4.01
C CYS A 27 15.91 -13.88 2.59
N ASP A 28 16.56 -12.75 2.31
CA ASP A 28 16.48 -12.06 1.00
C ASP A 28 15.04 -11.88 0.51
N ASN A 29 14.17 -11.41 1.40
CA ASN A 29 12.77 -11.10 1.11
C ASN A 29 11.99 -12.30 0.52
N GLY A 30 12.25 -13.50 1.05
CA GLY A 30 11.60 -14.75 0.65
C GLY A 30 12.23 -15.43 -0.57
N THR A 31 13.31 -14.87 -1.12
CA THR A 31 14.04 -15.50 -2.24
C THR A 31 15.11 -16.49 -1.77
N GLY A 32 15.45 -16.47 -0.48
CA GLY A 32 16.37 -17.41 0.16
C GLY A 32 15.80 -18.02 1.45
N GLU A 33 16.39 -19.13 1.86
CA GLU A 33 16.06 -19.86 3.09
C GLU A 33 17.32 -20.00 3.94
N CYS A 34 17.20 -19.79 5.25
CA CYS A 34 18.30 -19.86 6.20
C CYS A 34 18.62 -21.33 6.54
N LYS A 35 19.79 -21.82 6.13
CA LYS A 35 20.21 -23.23 6.32
C LYS A 35 21.67 -23.36 6.72
N GLU A 36 22.06 -24.53 7.20
CA GLU A 36 23.47 -24.82 7.44
C GLU A 36 24.26 -24.82 6.13
N LEU A 37 25.49 -24.30 6.17
CA LEU A 37 26.40 -24.30 5.02
C LEU A 37 26.93 -25.73 4.76
N SER A 38 26.10 -26.56 4.15
CA SER A 38 26.43 -27.94 3.78
C SER A 38 26.09 -28.23 2.31
N PRO A 39 26.73 -29.24 1.68
CA PRO A 39 26.37 -29.66 0.33
C PRO A 39 24.95 -30.22 0.23
N ALA A 40 24.36 -30.67 1.34
CA ALA A 40 23.02 -31.24 1.37
C ALA A 40 21.94 -30.16 1.50
N GLU A 41 22.18 -29.14 2.31
CA GLU A 41 21.18 -28.12 2.62
C GLU A 41 21.33 -26.85 1.77
N CYS A 42 22.57 -26.48 1.43
CA CYS A 42 22.89 -25.25 0.72
C CYS A 42 23.89 -25.46 -0.44
N PRO A 43 23.61 -26.39 -1.38
CA PRO A 43 24.60 -26.82 -2.38
C PRO A 43 25.14 -25.68 -3.24
N VAL A 44 24.30 -24.70 -3.60
CA VAL A 44 24.69 -23.59 -4.48
C VAL A 44 25.76 -22.72 -3.83
N ILE A 45 25.51 -22.24 -2.61
CA ILE A 45 26.47 -21.40 -1.88
C ILE A 45 27.68 -22.25 -1.47
N PHE A 46 27.47 -23.49 -1.03
CA PHE A 46 28.55 -24.39 -0.63
C PHE A 46 29.57 -24.60 -1.77
N HIS A 47 29.09 -24.83 -3.00
CA HIS A 47 29.97 -25.04 -4.16
C HIS A 47 30.52 -23.74 -4.77
N SER A 48 29.87 -22.59 -4.55
CA SER A 48 30.29 -21.30 -5.10
C SER A 48 30.97 -20.37 -4.08
N LEU A 49 31.22 -20.85 -2.85
CA LEU A 49 31.79 -20.05 -1.76
C LEU A 49 33.10 -19.35 -2.14
N HIS A 50 33.95 -20.01 -2.94
CA HIS A 50 35.23 -19.48 -3.41
C HIS A 50 35.11 -18.34 -4.43
N LEU A 51 33.92 -18.13 -5.01
CA LEU A 51 33.64 -17.09 -6.00
C LEU A 51 32.95 -15.86 -5.37
N LEU A 52 32.49 -15.97 -4.12
CA LEU A 52 31.79 -14.90 -3.41
C LEU A 52 32.82 -13.97 -2.74
N GLY A 53 33.19 -12.88 -3.40
CA GLY A 53 34.22 -11.95 -2.93
C GLY A 53 33.93 -11.30 -1.56
N SER A 54 32.66 -11.22 -1.16
CA SER A 54 32.21 -10.70 0.14
C SER A 54 31.83 -11.80 1.16
N GLY A 55 32.00 -13.07 0.81
CA GLY A 55 31.45 -14.20 1.58
C GLY A 55 29.92 -14.35 1.45
N PRO A 56 29.34 -15.42 2.01
CA PRO A 56 27.90 -15.64 2.00
C PRO A 56 27.20 -14.71 3.00
N LYS A 57 25.91 -14.46 2.78
CA LYS A 57 25.07 -13.72 3.74
C LYS A 57 24.65 -14.67 4.87
N TYR A 58 24.77 -14.23 6.11
CA TYR A 58 24.39 -15.02 7.29
C TYR A 58 23.00 -14.61 7.80
N CYS A 59 22.29 -15.57 8.37
CA CYS A 59 20.99 -15.38 8.99
C CYS A 59 21.07 -15.26 10.52
N ASP A 60 22.20 -15.66 11.11
CA ASP A 60 22.43 -15.66 12.54
C ASP A 60 23.66 -14.83 12.92
N GLU A 61 23.74 -14.42 14.19
CA GLU A 61 24.88 -13.64 14.70
C GLU A 61 26.16 -14.47 14.87
N PHE A 62 26.04 -15.80 14.90
CA PHE A 62 27.15 -16.73 15.08
C PHE A 62 27.80 -17.17 13.76
N ASN A 63 27.22 -16.77 12.62
CA ASN A 63 27.66 -17.11 11.26
C ASN A 63 27.63 -18.62 10.96
N ASP A 64 26.76 -19.38 11.63
CA ASP A 64 26.60 -20.81 11.40
C ASP A 64 25.50 -21.11 10.36
N ILE A 65 24.60 -20.15 10.12
CA ILE A 65 23.46 -20.26 9.21
C ILE A 65 23.60 -19.26 8.06
N VAL A 66 23.53 -19.75 6.83
CA VAL A 66 23.68 -18.95 5.62
C VAL A 66 22.36 -18.82 4.87
N CYS A 67 22.20 -17.71 4.17
CA CYS A 67 21.06 -17.47 3.29
C CYS A 67 21.25 -18.22 1.97
N CYS A 68 20.48 -19.29 1.76
CA CYS A 68 20.57 -20.17 0.60
C CYS A 68 19.50 -19.83 -0.44
N PRO A 69 19.86 -19.59 -1.71
CA PRO A 69 18.88 -19.22 -2.73
C PRO A 69 17.90 -20.38 -3.00
N ILE A 70 16.61 -20.07 -2.95
CA ILE A 70 15.55 -21.02 -3.31
C ILE A 70 15.46 -21.07 -4.85
N PRO A 71 15.38 -22.25 -5.49
CA PRO A 71 15.18 -22.35 -6.92
C PRO A 71 13.89 -21.62 -7.35
N LEU A 72 13.95 -20.83 -8.43
CA LEU A 72 12.81 -20.06 -8.97
C LEU A 72 11.52 -20.91 -9.17
N ASN A 73 11.68 -22.20 -9.48
CA ASN A 73 10.55 -23.12 -9.68
C ASN A 73 9.88 -23.59 -8.37
N GLN A 74 10.57 -23.46 -7.23
CA GLN A 74 10.03 -23.74 -5.88
C GLN A 74 9.51 -22.47 -5.20
N GLN A 75 10.06 -21.30 -5.53
CA GLN A 75 9.54 -20.00 -5.07
C GLN A 75 8.07 -19.80 -5.48
N ASN A 76 7.66 -20.23 -6.68
CA ASN A 76 6.27 -20.15 -7.14
C ASN A 76 5.28 -21.09 -6.43
N VAL A 77 5.75 -22.15 -5.77
CA VAL A 77 4.88 -23.16 -5.11
C VAL A 77 4.77 -22.89 -3.61
N GLN A 78 5.82 -22.37 -2.97
CA GLN A 78 5.80 -22.03 -1.54
C GLN A 78 5.13 -20.69 -1.22
N PHE A 79 5.07 -19.74 -2.16
CA PHE A 79 4.32 -18.48 -1.98
C PHE A 79 2.81 -18.68 -1.84
N LEU A 80 2.24 -19.82 -2.21
CA LEU A 80 0.78 -20.06 -2.18
C LEU A 80 0.27 -20.70 -0.89
N GLU A 81 1.12 -21.37 -0.11
CA GLU A 81 0.76 -21.90 1.22
C GLU A 81 1.20 -20.91 2.30
N GLY A 82 0.34 -19.94 2.62
CA GLY A 82 0.58 -18.96 3.68
C GLY A 82 0.78 -17.50 3.22
N SER A 83 0.58 -17.19 1.93
CA SER A 83 0.58 -15.79 1.47
C SER A 83 -0.57 -15.01 2.07
N ARG A 84 -0.28 -13.73 2.36
CA ARG A 84 -1.27 -12.80 2.88
C ARG A 84 -2.38 -12.57 1.83
N PRO A 85 -3.64 -12.30 2.23
CA PRO A 85 -4.72 -12.05 1.28
C PRO A 85 -4.40 -10.96 0.25
N SER A 86 -3.72 -9.88 0.67
CA SER A 86 -3.35 -8.77 -0.23
C SER A 86 -2.35 -9.19 -1.32
N GLU A 87 -1.46 -10.13 -1.01
CA GLU A 87 -0.48 -10.66 -1.96
C GLU A 87 -1.15 -11.53 -3.01
N LYS A 88 -2.03 -12.43 -2.57
CA LYS A 88 -2.83 -13.26 -3.47
C LYS A 88 -3.61 -12.41 -4.46
N HIS A 89 -4.28 -11.35 -4.00
CA HIS A 89 -5.04 -10.47 -4.88
C HIS A 89 -4.13 -9.60 -5.77
N CYS A 90 -2.96 -9.18 -5.28
CA CYS A 90 -1.97 -8.50 -6.12
C CYS A 90 -1.51 -9.37 -7.30
N GLN A 91 -1.32 -10.69 -7.08
CA GLN A 91 -1.04 -11.64 -8.14
C GLN A 91 -2.21 -11.71 -9.15
N GLU A 92 -3.44 -11.84 -8.68
CA GLU A 92 -4.64 -11.85 -9.54
C GLU A 92 -4.74 -10.56 -10.38
N TYR A 93 -4.42 -9.40 -9.80
CA TYR A 93 -4.37 -8.13 -10.54
C TYR A 93 -3.30 -8.13 -11.64
N ASN A 94 -2.16 -8.77 -11.40
CA ASN A 94 -1.10 -8.89 -12.40
C ASN A 94 -1.55 -9.81 -13.55
N GLU A 95 -2.17 -10.94 -13.24
CA GLU A 95 -2.69 -11.89 -14.24
C GLU A 95 -3.80 -11.27 -15.10
N ALA A 96 -4.61 -10.38 -14.52
CA ALA A 96 -5.65 -9.66 -15.25
C ALA A 96 -5.11 -8.57 -16.19
N ARG A 97 -3.87 -8.08 -16.01
CA ARG A 97 -3.29 -7.02 -16.86
C ARG A 97 -2.48 -7.62 -18.01
N THR A 98 -3.11 -7.68 -19.18
CA THR A 98 -2.54 -8.33 -20.38
C THR A 98 -1.39 -7.54 -21.05
N ALA A 99 -1.26 -6.22 -20.78
CA ALA A 99 -0.14 -5.39 -21.25
C ALA A 99 -0.03 -4.08 -20.44
N CYS A 100 1.19 -3.64 -20.13
CA CYS A 100 1.45 -2.32 -19.52
C CYS A 100 2.57 -1.61 -20.25
N GLN A 101 2.36 -0.35 -20.59
CA GLN A 101 3.43 0.50 -21.09
C GLN A 101 4.28 0.96 -19.90
N SER A 102 5.54 0.50 -19.85
CA SER A 102 6.55 1.04 -18.94
C SER A 102 6.84 2.48 -19.34
N THR A 103 6.30 3.46 -18.62
CA THR A 103 6.68 4.87 -18.79
C THR A 103 8.03 5.13 -18.07
N PRO A 104 9.02 5.75 -18.74
CA PRO A 104 10.28 6.11 -18.09
C PRO A 104 10.10 7.08 -16.93
N PHE A 105 11.04 7.07 -15.98
CA PHE A 105 11.09 8.03 -14.88
C PHE A 105 11.32 9.47 -15.41
N ILE A 106 10.49 10.42 -15.00
CA ILE A 106 10.61 11.85 -15.35
C ILE A 106 10.61 12.69 -14.06
N VAL A 107 11.58 13.59 -13.92
CA VAL A 107 11.75 14.47 -12.75
C VAL A 107 11.06 15.81 -13.01
N GLY A 108 10.38 16.37 -11.99
CA GLY A 108 9.97 17.79 -12.01
C GLY A 108 8.46 18.11 -12.12
N GLY A 109 7.55 17.23 -11.70
CA GLY A 109 6.11 17.55 -11.67
C GLY A 109 5.53 17.67 -13.08
N THR A 110 4.95 16.60 -13.62
CA THR A 110 4.44 16.59 -15.01
C THR A 110 3.02 16.04 -15.06
N LYS A 111 2.30 16.37 -16.13
CA LYS A 111 1.00 15.76 -16.42
C LYS A 111 1.17 14.25 -16.58
N ALA A 112 0.37 13.49 -15.84
CA ALA A 112 0.25 12.05 -16.04
C ALA A 112 -0.41 11.78 -17.41
N SER A 113 -0.03 10.66 -18.02
CA SER A 113 -0.70 10.18 -19.23
C SER A 113 -1.97 9.41 -18.86
N GLY A 114 -2.93 9.35 -19.79
CA GLY A 114 -4.09 8.46 -19.64
C GLY A 114 -3.65 7.02 -19.38
N ARG A 115 -4.33 6.32 -18.47
CA ARG A 115 -4.05 4.94 -18.02
C ARG A 115 -2.74 4.74 -17.24
N GLU A 116 -1.98 5.79 -16.97
CA GLU A 116 -0.67 5.65 -16.31
C GLU A 116 -0.80 5.17 -14.85
N PHE A 117 -1.76 5.72 -14.11
CA PHE A 117 -2.03 5.35 -12.71
C PHE A 117 -3.51 5.03 -12.51
N PRO A 118 -3.99 3.85 -12.96
CA PRO A 118 -5.41 3.52 -12.95
C PRO A 118 -5.98 3.22 -11.56
N PHE A 119 -5.11 3.18 -10.53
CA PHE A 119 -5.51 3.01 -9.13
C PHE A 119 -5.86 4.33 -8.45
N MET A 120 -5.62 5.47 -9.11
CA MET A 120 -5.92 6.77 -8.53
C MET A 120 -7.42 6.93 -8.30
N ALA A 121 -7.77 7.30 -7.08
CA ALA A 121 -9.12 7.65 -6.68
C ALA A 121 -9.19 9.15 -6.37
N LEU A 122 -10.20 9.82 -6.90
CA LEU A 122 -10.53 11.20 -6.56
C LEU A 122 -11.69 11.19 -5.57
N ILE A 123 -11.49 11.80 -4.40
CA ILE A 123 -12.42 11.76 -3.28
C ILE A 123 -12.93 13.18 -3.03
N GLY A 124 -14.24 13.28 -2.86
CA GLY A 124 -14.89 14.55 -2.64
C GLY A 124 -16.22 14.42 -1.93
N THR A 125 -16.88 15.54 -1.81
CA THR A 125 -18.19 15.62 -1.18
C THR A 125 -19.24 16.25 -2.10
N LYS A 126 -20.48 15.75 -2.02
CA LYS A 126 -21.59 16.25 -2.84
C LYS A 126 -22.91 16.11 -2.09
N ARG A 127 -23.81 17.10 -2.24
CA ARG A 127 -25.21 16.96 -1.80
C ARG A 127 -25.98 16.06 -2.77
N VAL A 128 -26.72 15.08 -2.25
CA VAL A 128 -27.43 14.03 -3.02
C VAL A 128 -28.22 14.59 -4.20
N ASN A 129 -28.98 15.67 -3.99
CA ASN A 129 -29.87 16.25 -4.99
C ASN A 129 -29.29 17.49 -5.70
N SER A 130 -28.00 17.76 -5.55
CA SER A 130 -27.36 18.91 -6.19
C SER A 130 -26.89 18.56 -7.61
N SER A 131 -27.17 19.44 -8.56
CA SER A 131 -26.57 19.40 -9.90
C SER A 131 -25.13 19.92 -9.91
N ALA A 132 -24.65 20.50 -8.82
CA ALA A 132 -23.26 20.95 -8.71
C ALA A 132 -22.29 19.76 -8.82
N PRO A 133 -21.09 19.97 -9.39
CA PRO A 133 -20.03 18.97 -9.34
C PRO A 133 -19.64 18.71 -7.87
N PRO A 134 -19.10 17.51 -7.56
CA PRO A 134 -18.50 17.26 -6.26
C PRO A 134 -17.40 18.28 -5.95
N ASN A 135 -17.29 18.67 -4.68
CA ASN A 135 -16.10 19.35 -4.21
C ASN A 135 -15.01 18.30 -4.00
N TRP A 136 -14.02 18.27 -4.89
CA TRP A 136 -12.90 17.35 -4.78
C TRP A 136 -11.89 17.92 -3.80
N ASP A 137 -11.55 17.17 -2.76
CA ASP A 137 -10.67 17.66 -1.68
C ASP A 137 -9.52 16.71 -1.38
N CYS A 138 -9.70 15.40 -1.61
CA CYS A 138 -8.69 14.39 -1.34
C CYS A 138 -8.47 13.42 -2.52
N GLY A 139 -7.35 12.71 -2.46
CA GLY A 139 -7.05 11.55 -3.27
C GLY A 139 -7.17 10.25 -2.48
N GLY A 140 -6.99 9.15 -3.18
CA GLY A 140 -6.93 7.81 -2.61
C GLY A 140 -6.38 6.80 -3.61
N SER A 141 -6.32 5.55 -3.19
CA SER A 141 -5.89 4.43 -4.02
C SER A 141 -6.88 3.28 -3.97
N LEU A 142 -7.33 2.83 -5.12
CA LEU A 142 -8.08 1.58 -5.24
C LEU A 142 -7.16 0.41 -4.89
N ILE A 143 -7.45 -0.31 -3.81
CA ILE A 143 -6.68 -1.49 -3.36
C ILE A 143 -7.45 -2.80 -3.57
N HIS A 144 -8.76 -2.68 -3.77
CA HIS A 144 -9.70 -3.77 -4.04
C HIS A 144 -10.85 -3.22 -4.88
N PRO A 145 -11.56 -4.00 -5.72
CA PRO A 145 -12.69 -3.50 -6.51
C PRO A 145 -13.74 -2.71 -5.72
N ARG A 146 -13.85 -2.94 -4.41
CA ARG A 146 -14.78 -2.24 -3.51
C ARG A 146 -14.14 -1.37 -2.44
N PHE A 147 -12.81 -1.32 -2.34
CA PHE A 147 -12.15 -0.55 -1.28
C PHE A 147 -11.10 0.41 -1.81
N VAL A 148 -11.17 1.64 -1.31
CA VAL A 148 -10.19 2.70 -1.53
C VAL A 148 -9.46 3.01 -0.22
N LEU A 149 -8.14 3.04 -0.29
CA LEU A 149 -7.25 3.50 0.77
C LEU A 149 -7.07 5.01 0.67
N THR A 150 -7.19 5.71 1.80
CA THR A 150 -6.98 7.17 1.89
C THR A 150 -6.50 7.56 3.29
N ALA A 151 -6.39 8.86 3.56
CA ALA A 151 -6.08 9.40 4.87
C ALA A 151 -7.35 9.49 5.74
N ALA A 152 -7.20 9.42 7.06
CA ALA A 152 -8.31 9.56 7.99
C ALA A 152 -8.87 10.98 8.00
N HIS A 153 -8.00 12.01 7.98
CA HIS A 153 -8.43 13.42 7.97
C HIS A 153 -9.31 13.78 6.76
N CYS A 154 -9.22 13.02 5.66
CA CYS A 154 -10.08 13.19 4.49
C CYS A 154 -11.55 12.82 4.73
N LEU A 155 -11.83 12.11 5.82
CA LEU A 155 -13.14 11.56 6.16
C LEU A 155 -13.71 12.11 7.47
N GLU A 156 -12.98 13.02 8.11
CA GLU A 156 -13.45 13.72 9.29
C GLU A 156 -14.59 14.68 8.97
N THR A 157 -15.52 14.76 9.90
CA THR A 157 -16.67 15.64 9.80
C THR A 157 -17.32 15.79 11.17
N ASP A 158 -18.01 16.92 11.37
CA ASP A 158 -18.79 17.18 12.58
C ASP A 158 -20.04 16.27 12.71
N GLU A 159 -20.44 15.58 11.65
CA GLU A 159 -21.60 14.69 11.63
C GLU A 159 -21.24 13.30 12.15
N THR A 160 -22.19 12.63 12.79
CA THR A 160 -22.00 11.22 13.10
C THR A 160 -21.91 10.41 11.81
N LYS A 161 -21.18 9.29 11.86
CA LYS A 161 -21.09 8.36 10.72
C LYS A 161 -22.46 7.90 10.20
N ALA A 162 -23.43 7.71 11.09
CA ALA A 162 -24.78 7.32 10.71
C ALA A 162 -25.48 8.42 9.89
N GLU A 163 -25.40 9.68 10.33
CA GLU A 163 -25.96 10.83 9.61
C GLU A 163 -25.26 11.04 8.27
N ARG A 164 -23.92 10.98 8.26
CA ARG A 164 -23.12 11.12 7.04
C ARG A 164 -23.47 10.06 6.00
N LEU A 165 -23.73 8.82 6.41
CA LEU A 165 -24.10 7.71 5.51
C LEU A 165 -25.60 7.64 5.16
N ASP A 166 -26.49 8.26 5.93
CA ASP A 166 -27.93 8.27 5.63
C ASP A 166 -28.22 9.10 4.36
N PRO A 167 -28.75 8.50 3.28
CA PRO A 167 -29.05 9.22 2.05
C PRO A 167 -30.15 10.29 2.21
N ASN A 168 -30.96 10.23 3.27
CA ASN A 168 -32.05 11.17 3.53
C ASN A 168 -31.65 12.32 4.46
N PHE A 169 -30.51 12.21 5.14
CA PHE A 169 -30.00 13.28 5.98
C PHE A 169 -29.41 14.39 5.10
N ASP A 170 -29.84 15.64 5.32
CA ASP A 170 -29.43 16.77 4.49
C ASP A 170 -27.99 17.21 4.80
N SER A 171 -27.03 16.45 4.28
CA SER A 171 -25.62 16.75 4.37
C SER A 171 -24.84 16.44 3.10
N LEU A 172 -23.59 16.90 3.10
CA LEU A 172 -22.61 16.55 2.09
C LEU A 172 -22.25 15.06 2.22
N LYS A 173 -22.34 14.31 1.13
CA LYS A 173 -22.03 12.87 1.09
C LYS A 173 -20.69 12.66 0.42
N PHE A 174 -19.89 11.74 0.97
CA PHE A 174 -18.65 11.32 0.33
C PHE A 174 -18.95 10.61 -0.99
N VAL A 175 -18.15 10.94 -2.00
CA VAL A 175 -18.19 10.32 -3.32
C VAL A 175 -16.77 10.03 -3.79
N VAL A 176 -16.64 8.95 -4.57
CA VAL A 176 -15.36 8.53 -5.14
C VAL A 176 -15.50 8.45 -6.64
N ARG A 177 -14.51 8.97 -7.36
CA ARG A 177 -14.36 8.81 -8.81
C ARG A 177 -13.07 8.05 -9.12
N LEU A 178 -13.19 7.04 -9.99
CA LEU A 178 -12.06 6.28 -10.54
C LEU A 178 -11.96 6.53 -12.05
N GLY A 179 -10.77 6.35 -12.63
CA GLY A 179 -10.56 6.45 -14.09
C GLY A 179 -10.62 7.87 -14.65
N GLU A 180 -10.45 8.87 -13.78
CA GLU A 180 -10.36 10.30 -14.11
C GLU A 180 -8.94 10.67 -14.56
N LEU A 181 -8.82 11.68 -15.42
CA LEU A 181 -7.54 12.25 -15.85
C LEU A 181 -7.56 13.76 -15.70
N ASP A 182 -8.45 14.45 -16.44
CA ASP A 182 -8.70 15.88 -16.30
C ASP A 182 -10.17 16.15 -16.04
N TYR A 183 -10.56 16.40 -14.79
CA TYR A 183 -11.98 16.54 -14.43
C TYR A 183 -12.66 17.80 -15.00
N ASN A 184 -11.92 18.71 -15.64
CA ASN A 184 -12.45 19.84 -16.41
C ASN A 184 -12.55 19.54 -17.91
N SER A 185 -12.01 18.41 -18.38
CA SER A 185 -12.05 17.97 -19.77
C SER A 185 -13.22 17.02 -20.01
N THR A 186 -13.77 17.06 -21.22
CA THR A 186 -14.76 16.07 -21.71
C THR A 186 -14.29 15.38 -22.99
N THR A 187 -13.10 15.71 -23.46
CA THR A 187 -12.53 15.26 -24.73
C THR A 187 -11.25 14.44 -24.55
N ASP A 188 -10.83 14.21 -23.30
CA ASP A 188 -9.73 13.32 -23.01
C ASP A 188 -10.16 11.84 -23.14
N ASP A 189 -9.23 10.93 -22.87
CA ASP A 189 -9.50 9.50 -22.92
C ASP A 189 -9.95 8.90 -21.57
N ALA A 190 -10.33 9.74 -20.60
CA ALA A 190 -10.81 9.28 -19.30
C ALA A 190 -12.02 8.34 -19.46
N ARG A 191 -12.12 7.35 -18.56
CA ARG A 191 -13.23 6.40 -18.50
C ARG A 191 -13.71 6.31 -17.07
N ILE A 192 -14.43 7.35 -16.67
CA ILE A 192 -14.82 7.58 -15.29
C ILE A 192 -15.81 6.52 -14.78
N GLN A 193 -15.65 6.15 -13.51
CA GLN A 193 -16.64 5.40 -12.75
C GLN A 193 -16.88 6.13 -11.43
N ASP A 194 -18.11 6.62 -11.23
CA ASP A 194 -18.53 7.34 -10.03
C ASP A 194 -19.21 6.41 -9.02
N PHE A 195 -18.83 6.52 -7.75
CA PHE A 195 -19.30 5.65 -6.67
C PHE A 195 -19.82 6.48 -5.49
N ARG A 196 -20.91 5.98 -4.89
CA ARG A 196 -21.32 6.41 -3.56
C ARG A 196 -20.50 5.64 -2.53
N VAL A 197 -20.29 6.27 -1.38
CA VAL A 197 -19.67 5.65 -0.22
C VAL A 197 -20.76 5.02 0.65
N VAL A 198 -20.70 3.70 0.87
CA VAL A 198 -21.64 2.98 1.74
C VAL A 198 -21.11 2.77 3.15
N ASN A 199 -19.80 2.86 3.31
CA ASN A 199 -19.12 2.76 4.59
C ASN A 199 -17.74 3.43 4.48
N TYR A 200 -17.24 3.93 5.60
CA TYR A 200 -15.86 4.41 5.72
C TYR A 200 -15.32 4.04 7.10
N ILE A 201 -14.07 3.61 7.18
CA ILE A 201 -13.44 3.13 8.39
C ILE A 201 -12.18 3.94 8.63
N ILE A 202 -12.24 4.85 9.60
CA ILE A 202 -11.08 5.56 10.13
C ILE A 202 -10.31 4.60 11.04
N HIS A 203 -8.98 4.58 10.94
CA HIS A 203 -8.17 3.74 11.81
C HIS A 203 -8.41 4.12 13.28
N PRO A 204 -8.65 3.14 14.20
CA PRO A 204 -9.05 3.44 15.58
C PRO A 204 -7.96 4.14 16.42
N GLY A 205 -6.71 4.05 15.98
CA GLY A 205 -5.59 4.78 16.58
C GLY A 205 -5.31 6.15 15.95
N TYR A 206 -6.17 6.63 15.05
CA TYR A 206 -6.04 7.97 14.48
C TYR A 206 -6.20 9.02 15.58
N ASP A 207 -5.32 10.03 15.55
CA ASP A 207 -5.26 11.12 16.54
C ASP A 207 -4.70 12.37 15.85
N ASP A 208 -5.49 13.44 15.87
CA ASP A 208 -5.20 14.77 15.31
C ASP A 208 -5.08 15.86 16.38
N GLU A 209 -5.27 15.52 17.66
CA GLU A 209 -5.33 16.49 18.77
C GLU A 209 -3.94 16.97 19.23
N ASP A 210 -2.88 16.29 18.80
CA ASP A 210 -1.49 16.56 19.20
C ASP A 210 -0.80 17.53 18.22
N GLU A 211 -1.05 18.84 18.42
CA GLU A 211 -0.45 19.92 17.62
C GLU A 211 1.09 19.86 17.53
N GLU A 212 1.78 19.21 18.49
CA GLU A 212 3.24 19.07 18.48
C GLU A 212 3.74 17.90 17.61
N ARG A 213 2.89 16.88 17.38
CA ARG A 213 3.26 15.61 16.69
C ARG A 213 2.55 15.39 15.35
N GLY A 214 1.58 16.23 14.99
CA GLY A 214 0.80 16.09 13.77
C GLY A 214 -0.13 14.86 13.78
N PHE A 215 -0.68 14.52 12.62
CA PHE A 215 -1.67 13.44 12.48
C PHE A 215 -1.05 12.05 12.67
N LYS A 216 -1.41 11.34 13.75
CA LYS A 216 -0.97 9.95 14.00
C LYS A 216 -1.90 8.97 13.33
N ASN A 217 -1.35 7.88 12.80
CA ASN A 217 -2.10 6.80 12.16
C ASN A 217 -3.15 7.30 11.16
N ASP A 218 -2.79 8.32 10.38
CA ASP A 218 -3.66 8.99 9.43
C ASP A 218 -3.89 8.12 8.20
N ILE A 219 -4.80 7.16 8.34
CA ILE A 219 -5.14 6.17 7.35
C ILE A 219 -6.59 5.72 7.54
N ALA A 220 -7.30 5.53 6.44
CA ALA A 220 -8.69 5.11 6.43
C ALA A 220 -9.03 4.32 5.17
N LEU A 221 -10.16 3.61 5.24
CA LEU A 221 -10.72 2.84 4.14
C LEU A 221 -12.11 3.37 3.78
N ILE A 222 -12.41 3.40 2.49
CA ILE A 222 -13.74 3.68 1.95
C ILE A 222 -14.26 2.42 1.28
N GLU A 223 -15.48 2.01 1.62
CA GLU A 223 -16.21 0.97 0.91
C GLU A 223 -17.16 1.58 -0.13
N LEU A 224 -17.02 1.13 -1.37
CA LEU A 224 -17.82 1.56 -2.50
C LEU A 224 -19.17 0.83 -2.55
N ASP A 225 -20.19 1.52 -3.07
CA ASP A 225 -21.55 0.99 -3.21
C ASP A 225 -21.69 -0.21 -4.17
N ARG A 226 -20.67 -0.42 -5.02
CA ARG A 226 -20.54 -1.55 -5.93
C ARG A 226 -19.08 -1.79 -6.28
N SER A 227 -18.77 -2.96 -6.82
CA SER A 227 -17.45 -3.25 -7.37
C SER A 227 -17.14 -2.38 -8.59
N ALA A 228 -15.96 -1.79 -8.61
CA ALA A 228 -15.38 -1.15 -9.78
C ALA A 228 -15.10 -2.18 -10.87
N VAL A 229 -15.37 -1.80 -12.12
CA VAL A 229 -15.06 -2.63 -13.29
C VAL A 229 -13.61 -2.36 -13.67
N PHE A 230 -12.76 -3.38 -13.54
CA PHE A 230 -11.36 -3.23 -13.93
C PHE A 230 -11.20 -3.09 -15.44
N THR A 231 -10.39 -2.12 -15.85
CA THR A 231 -10.06 -1.76 -17.22
C THR A 231 -8.63 -1.17 -17.24
N ASP A 232 -8.13 -0.77 -18.40
CA ASP A 232 -6.85 -0.05 -18.46
C ASP A 232 -6.87 1.31 -17.72
N HIS A 233 -8.06 1.87 -17.45
CA HIS A 233 -8.23 3.16 -16.78
C HIS A 233 -8.53 3.00 -15.27
N VAL A 234 -8.96 1.82 -14.84
CA VAL A 234 -9.34 1.52 -13.45
C VAL A 234 -8.78 0.16 -13.07
N ALA A 235 -7.81 0.11 -12.16
CA ALA A 235 -7.21 -1.12 -11.68
C ALA A 235 -6.64 -0.90 -10.28
N ALA A 236 -6.57 -1.94 -9.46
CA ALA A 236 -6.07 -1.81 -8.10
C ALA A 236 -4.53 -1.71 -8.03
N VAL A 237 -4.03 -1.06 -6.97
CA VAL A 237 -2.62 -1.04 -6.57
C VAL A 237 -2.35 -2.14 -5.53
N CYS A 238 -1.11 -2.61 -5.47
CA CYS A 238 -0.71 -3.59 -4.46
C CYS A 238 -0.32 -2.92 -3.13
N LEU A 239 -0.60 -3.62 -2.02
CA LEU A 239 -0.11 -3.24 -0.71
C LEU A 239 1.38 -3.63 -0.54
N PRO A 240 2.11 -2.97 0.37
CA PRO A 240 3.50 -3.27 0.64
C PRO A 240 3.65 -4.46 1.60
N LEU A 241 4.53 -5.39 1.23
CA LEU A 241 4.89 -6.57 2.04
C LEU A 241 5.95 -6.26 3.10
N GLY A 242 6.74 -5.21 2.87
CA GLY A 242 7.82 -4.77 3.74
C GLY A 242 7.84 -3.25 3.89
N SER A 243 8.83 -2.73 4.63
CA SER A 243 8.89 -1.32 4.98
C SER A 243 9.08 -0.38 3.80
N GLY A 244 9.67 -0.88 2.70
CA GLY A 244 10.00 -0.10 1.52
C GLY A 244 11.11 0.94 1.79
N ASN A 245 11.84 0.83 2.90
CA ASN A 245 12.88 1.77 3.30
C ASN A 245 14.07 1.81 2.33
N GLU A 246 14.27 0.75 1.55
CA GLU A 246 15.26 0.64 0.48
C GLU A 246 14.95 1.54 -0.73
N ASN A 247 13.69 1.99 -0.87
CA ASN A 247 13.28 2.85 -1.98
C ASN A 247 13.62 4.32 -1.69
N SER A 248 14.76 4.75 -2.19
CA SER A 248 15.21 6.14 -2.09
C SER A 248 14.45 7.09 -3.03
N LEU A 249 13.93 6.57 -4.15
CA LEU A 249 13.13 7.30 -5.13
C LEU A 249 11.71 6.75 -5.15
N VAL A 250 10.75 7.65 -5.04
CA VAL A 250 9.33 7.34 -4.87
C VAL A 250 8.50 8.26 -5.76
N THR A 251 7.34 7.82 -6.20
CA THR A 251 6.43 8.63 -7.03
C THR A 251 5.18 8.97 -6.25
N ALA A 252 4.78 10.24 -6.28
CA ALA A 252 3.46 10.68 -5.83
C ALA A 252 2.65 11.16 -7.04
N ALA A 253 1.33 11.00 -6.98
CA ALA A 253 0.43 11.47 -8.00
C ALA A 253 -0.88 11.97 -7.39
N GLY A 254 -1.50 12.97 -8.02
CA GLY A 254 -2.77 13.53 -7.56
C GLY A 254 -3.18 14.78 -8.32
N TRP A 255 -4.27 15.38 -7.85
CA TRP A 255 -4.91 16.56 -8.44
C TRP A 255 -4.76 17.77 -7.52
N GLY A 256 -3.76 17.78 -6.66
CA GLY A 256 -3.53 18.83 -5.67
C GLY A 256 -3.26 20.20 -6.27
N PHE A 257 -3.10 21.14 -5.35
CA PHE A 257 -2.69 22.50 -5.62
C PHE A 257 -1.31 22.51 -6.28
N THR A 258 -1.15 23.33 -7.31
CA THR A 258 0.11 23.56 -7.98
C THR A 258 0.83 24.75 -7.33
N LYS A 259 2.06 25.02 -7.77
CA LYS A 259 2.85 26.19 -7.33
C LYS A 259 2.13 27.54 -7.56
N GLU A 260 1.17 27.58 -8.48
CA GLU A 260 0.32 28.74 -8.75
C GLU A 260 -0.79 28.95 -7.69
N GLY A 261 -0.89 28.06 -6.69
CA GLY A 261 -1.92 28.12 -5.66
C GLY A 261 -3.31 27.73 -6.16
N LEU A 262 -3.39 27.05 -7.30
CA LEU A 262 -4.63 26.55 -7.90
C LEU A 262 -4.62 25.03 -7.95
N LYS A 263 -5.77 24.41 -7.69
CA LYS A 263 -5.94 22.96 -7.83
C LYS A 263 -5.81 22.54 -9.30
N SER A 264 -4.97 21.54 -9.58
CA SER A 264 -4.85 21.01 -10.94
C SER A 264 -6.04 20.12 -11.29
N SER A 265 -6.73 20.42 -12.39
CA SER A 265 -7.77 19.52 -12.89
C SER A 265 -7.21 18.28 -13.55
N HIS A 266 -6.00 18.37 -14.13
CA HIS A 266 -5.27 17.27 -14.75
C HIS A 266 -4.42 16.54 -13.71
N LEU A 267 -4.42 15.20 -13.71
CA LEU A 267 -3.63 14.36 -12.81
C LEU A 267 -2.13 14.64 -12.99
N LEU A 268 -1.46 15.07 -11.94
CA LEU A 268 -0.02 15.31 -11.94
C LEU A 268 0.73 14.15 -11.30
N LYS A 269 2.00 14.01 -11.65
CA LYS A 269 2.95 13.09 -11.03
C LYS A 269 4.27 13.77 -10.74
N VAL A 270 4.91 13.36 -9.65
CA VAL A 270 6.23 13.84 -9.25
C VAL A 270 7.06 12.71 -8.67
N ASN A 271 8.35 12.72 -8.99
CA ASN A 271 9.33 11.86 -8.33
C ASN A 271 9.97 12.62 -7.17
N LEU A 272 9.98 12.00 -6.00
CA LEU A 272 10.50 12.54 -4.76
C LEU A 272 11.61 11.64 -4.23
N GLN A 273 12.44 12.21 -3.36
CA GLN A 273 13.44 11.49 -2.60
C GLN A 273 12.91 11.24 -1.20
N ARG A 274 13.02 10.00 -0.74
CA ARG A 274 12.77 9.67 0.65
C ARG A 274 13.92 10.20 1.50
N PHE A 275 13.58 10.89 2.59
CA PHE A 275 14.57 11.39 3.53
C PHE A 275 14.79 10.41 4.68
N SER A 276 15.97 10.51 5.31
CA SER A 276 16.23 9.81 6.55
C SER A 276 15.35 10.38 7.67
N ASP A 277 15.09 9.58 8.71
CA ASP A 277 14.32 10.04 9.87
C ASP A 277 14.93 11.30 10.51
N GLN A 278 16.27 11.37 10.54
CA GLN A 278 17.01 12.54 11.02
C GLN A 278 16.81 13.75 10.11
N ASP A 279 16.96 13.60 8.79
CA ASP A 279 16.72 14.69 7.84
C ASP A 279 15.28 15.20 7.90
N CYS A 280 14.31 14.29 8.05
CA CYS A 280 12.91 14.67 8.24
C CYS A 280 12.74 15.53 9.49
N GLN A 281 13.30 15.07 10.62
CA GLN A 281 13.17 15.76 11.90
C GLN A 281 13.87 17.12 11.93
N ASP A 282 14.97 17.26 11.19
CA ASP A 282 15.74 18.52 11.09
C ASP A 282 15.08 19.54 10.16
N ARG A 283 14.33 19.07 9.15
CA ARG A 283 13.68 19.92 8.13
C ARG A 283 12.27 20.33 8.52
N LEU A 284 11.59 19.53 9.34
CA LEU A 284 10.24 19.78 9.79
C LEU A 284 10.23 20.58 11.09
N ARG A 285 9.25 21.49 11.23
CA ARG A 285 9.11 22.33 12.44
C ARG A 285 8.43 21.59 13.61
N PHE A 286 7.89 20.42 13.35
CA PHE A 286 7.17 19.57 14.30
C PHE A 286 7.87 18.21 14.43
N LYS A 287 7.54 17.46 15.48
CA LYS A 287 8.05 16.09 15.62
C LYS A 287 7.25 15.15 14.72
N ILE A 288 7.94 14.20 14.11
CA ILE A 288 7.30 13.12 13.38
C ILE A 288 7.36 11.83 14.21
N GLU A 289 6.31 11.01 14.10
CA GLU A 289 6.31 9.66 14.64
C GLU A 289 6.99 8.73 13.64
N THR A 290 8.32 8.66 13.70
CA THR A 290 9.14 7.91 12.74
C THR A 290 8.79 6.43 12.68
N ARG A 291 8.11 5.86 13.69
CA ARG A 291 7.61 4.49 13.60
C ARG A 291 6.57 4.36 12.49
N THR A 292 5.54 5.21 12.49
CA THR A 292 4.38 5.11 11.59
C THR A 292 4.43 6.07 10.42
N GLN A 293 5.37 7.00 10.39
CA GLN A 293 5.51 8.02 9.37
C GLN A 293 6.89 7.99 8.71
N PHE A 294 6.96 8.54 7.51
CA PHE A 294 8.21 8.93 6.86
C PHE A 294 7.98 10.24 6.10
N CYS A 295 9.05 10.86 5.63
CA CYS A 295 8.93 12.04 4.81
C CYS A 295 9.67 11.88 3.47
N ALA A 296 9.14 12.56 2.45
CA ALA A 296 9.74 12.59 1.12
C ALA A 296 9.53 13.99 0.52
N GLY A 297 10.46 14.40 -0.32
CA GLY A 297 10.41 15.70 -0.99
C GLY A 297 11.47 15.81 -2.09
N SER A 298 11.53 16.94 -2.78
CA SER A 298 12.61 17.22 -3.72
C SER A 298 13.72 18.05 -3.08
N MET A 299 14.96 17.58 -3.22
CA MET A 299 16.16 18.29 -2.79
C MET A 299 16.57 19.41 -3.76
N THR A 300 16.25 19.24 -5.05
CA THR A 300 16.85 20.01 -6.15
C THR A 300 15.83 20.84 -6.92
N SER A 301 14.54 20.65 -6.66
CA SER A 301 13.47 21.37 -7.33
C SER A 301 12.37 21.73 -6.35
N GLU A 302 11.55 22.69 -6.72
CA GLU A 302 10.30 23.06 -6.03
C GLU A 302 9.18 22.02 -6.25
N ALA A 303 9.54 20.75 -6.44
CA ALA A 303 8.59 19.68 -6.74
C ALA A 303 8.28 18.91 -5.45
N ASP A 304 7.02 18.90 -5.03
CA ASP A 304 6.55 18.29 -3.79
C ASP A 304 5.10 17.81 -3.97
N THR A 305 4.59 17.00 -3.06
CA THR A 305 3.14 16.82 -2.89
C THR A 305 2.53 18.05 -2.25
N CYS A 306 1.29 18.38 -2.62
CA CYS A 306 0.63 19.58 -2.12
C CYS A 306 -0.75 19.29 -1.54
N ASN A 307 -1.34 20.29 -0.87
CA ASN A 307 -2.76 20.31 -0.51
C ASN A 307 -3.61 19.80 -1.67
N GLY A 308 -4.64 18.99 -1.42
CA GLY A 308 -5.46 18.38 -2.46
C GLY A 308 -4.90 17.09 -3.10
N ASP A 309 -3.64 16.72 -2.79
CA ASP A 309 -3.14 15.34 -2.92
C ASP A 309 -3.34 14.53 -1.62
N SER A 310 -3.84 15.16 -0.55
CA SER A 310 -4.17 14.55 0.74
C SER A 310 -4.89 13.22 0.59
N GLY A 311 -4.43 12.19 1.30
CA GLY A 311 -4.96 10.83 1.18
C GLY A 311 -4.55 10.08 -0.09
N GLY A 312 -3.93 10.75 -1.06
CA GLY A 312 -3.38 10.14 -2.27
C GLY A 312 -2.15 9.26 -1.98
N PRO A 313 -1.75 8.41 -2.94
CA PRO A 313 -0.63 7.49 -2.75
C PRO A 313 0.73 8.14 -2.98
N ILE A 314 1.69 7.67 -2.19
CA ILE A 314 3.09 7.59 -2.60
C ILE A 314 3.46 6.13 -2.83
N PHE A 315 4.03 5.85 -4.00
CA PHE A 315 4.16 4.50 -4.50
C PHE A 315 5.47 4.28 -5.25
N VAL A 316 5.81 3.00 -5.42
CA VAL A 316 6.98 2.54 -6.16
C VAL A 316 6.56 1.50 -7.21
N GLN A 317 7.49 1.16 -8.09
CA GLN A 317 7.32 0.01 -8.96
C GLN A 317 7.22 -1.27 -8.14
N HIS A 318 6.24 -2.15 -8.41
CA HIS A 318 6.18 -3.43 -7.71
C HIS A 318 7.43 -4.27 -8.05
N PRO A 319 8.13 -4.85 -7.07
CA PRO A 319 9.41 -5.52 -7.29
C PRO A 319 9.31 -6.76 -8.19
N GLN A 320 8.19 -7.46 -8.14
CA GLN A 320 7.97 -8.71 -8.90
C GLN A 320 7.03 -8.56 -10.11
N TYR A 321 6.22 -7.50 -10.14
CA TYR A 321 5.14 -7.32 -11.12
C TYR A 321 5.36 -6.00 -11.87
N PRO A 322 6.10 -5.99 -12.99
CA PRO A 322 6.46 -4.77 -13.72
C PRO A 322 5.27 -3.91 -14.15
N CYS A 323 4.09 -4.54 -14.26
CA CYS A 323 2.82 -3.91 -14.60
C CYS A 323 2.15 -3.16 -13.43
N LEU A 324 2.53 -3.47 -12.19
CA LEU A 324 1.83 -3.00 -11.00
C LEU A 324 2.69 -2.02 -10.22
N LYS A 325 2.02 -1.17 -9.46
CA LYS A 325 2.66 -0.31 -8.46
C LYS A 325 2.36 -0.85 -7.08
N GLN A 326 3.17 -0.42 -6.11
CA GLN A 326 2.99 -0.73 -4.71
C GLN A 326 2.86 0.57 -3.92
N VAL A 327 1.77 0.75 -3.19
CA VAL A 327 1.54 1.95 -2.36
C VAL A 327 2.29 1.81 -1.05
N ILE A 328 3.35 2.59 -0.86
CA ILE A 328 4.20 2.50 0.35
C ILE A 328 3.79 3.52 1.41
N GLY A 329 3.05 4.55 1.02
CA GLY A 329 2.56 5.58 1.92
C GLY A 329 1.27 6.25 1.46
N VAL A 330 0.61 6.92 2.40
CA VAL A 330 -0.54 7.79 2.17
C VAL A 330 -0.14 9.22 2.52
N VAL A 331 -0.40 10.18 1.62
CA VAL A 331 -0.14 11.62 1.86
C VAL A 331 -0.95 12.08 3.07
N SER A 332 -0.27 12.57 4.11
CA SER A 332 -0.90 12.96 5.37
C SER A 332 -0.89 14.48 5.53
N TYR A 333 0.29 15.10 5.71
CA TYR A 333 0.41 16.55 5.89
C TYR A 333 1.77 17.08 5.42
N GLY A 334 1.84 18.38 5.14
CA GLY A 334 3.05 19.07 4.72
C GLY A 334 3.01 20.55 5.11
N LEU A 335 4.17 21.18 5.25
CA LEU A 335 4.26 22.58 5.71
C LEU A 335 3.85 23.58 4.62
N VAL A 336 4.44 23.45 3.43
CA VAL A 336 4.24 24.37 2.31
C VAL A 336 4.53 23.63 1.02
N CYS A 337 3.57 23.61 0.11
CA CYS A 337 3.74 22.98 -1.19
C CYS A 337 4.90 23.57 -2.00
N GLY A 338 5.67 22.70 -2.64
CA GLY A 338 6.68 23.10 -3.62
C GLY A 338 7.85 23.89 -3.04
N SER A 339 8.08 23.83 -1.73
CA SER A 339 9.24 24.48 -1.13
C SER A 339 10.46 23.56 -1.23
N GLN A 340 11.51 24.04 -1.92
CA GLN A 340 12.74 23.27 -2.07
C GLN A 340 13.29 22.82 -0.70
N GLY A 341 13.51 21.52 -0.54
CA GLY A 341 14.13 20.95 0.65
C GLY A 341 13.24 20.84 1.90
N LEU A 342 11.95 21.21 1.81
CA LEU A 342 10.95 20.89 2.83
C LEU A 342 10.17 19.65 2.40
N PRO A 343 10.15 18.58 3.22
CA PRO A 343 9.43 17.37 2.86
C PRO A 343 7.96 17.43 3.29
N SER A 344 7.15 16.59 2.64
CA SER A 344 5.81 16.21 3.11
C SER A 344 5.89 14.91 3.93
N VAL A 345 4.94 14.71 4.84
CA VAL A 345 4.84 13.54 5.73
C VAL A 345 3.78 12.57 5.21
N TYR A 346 4.12 11.28 5.28
CA TYR A 346 3.31 10.18 4.78
C TYR A 346 3.15 9.10 5.84
N THR A 347 1.95 8.53 5.94
CA THR A 347 1.67 7.36 6.77
C THR A 347 2.21 6.11 6.11
N LYS A 348 3.04 5.32 6.82
CA LYS A 348 3.66 4.06 6.34
C LYS A 348 2.62 2.95 6.21
N VAL A 349 2.24 2.57 4.99
CA VAL A 349 1.14 1.60 4.76
C VAL A 349 1.45 0.20 5.32
N HIS A 350 2.70 -0.26 5.25
CA HIS A 350 3.08 -1.63 5.65
C HIS A 350 2.75 -1.98 7.11
N LEU A 351 2.71 -0.99 8.00
CA LEU A 351 2.34 -1.19 9.41
C LEU A 351 0.84 -1.36 9.63
N PHE A 352 0.03 -1.03 8.62
CA PHE A 352 -1.43 -1.13 8.66
C PHE A 352 -1.95 -2.26 7.77
N THR A 353 -1.09 -3.02 7.09
CA THR A 353 -1.50 -4.09 6.17
C THR A 353 -2.40 -5.11 6.86
N GLU A 354 -2.10 -5.53 8.11
CA GLU A 354 -2.96 -6.47 8.85
C GLU A 354 -4.35 -5.90 9.12
N TRP A 355 -4.42 -4.64 9.55
CA TRP A 355 -5.68 -3.95 9.77
C TRP A 355 -6.48 -3.81 8.47
N ILE A 356 -5.82 -3.40 7.38
CA ILE A 356 -6.44 -3.31 6.05
C ILE A 356 -6.98 -4.69 5.63
N GLU A 357 -6.17 -5.73 5.77
CA GLU A 357 -6.55 -7.08 5.35
C GLU A 357 -7.74 -7.63 6.11
N SER A 358 -7.79 -7.39 7.43
CA SER A 358 -8.92 -7.81 8.28
C SER A 358 -10.25 -7.18 7.89
N ILE A 359 -10.25 -6.05 7.19
CA ILE A 359 -11.46 -5.34 6.76
C ILE A 359 -11.80 -5.65 5.30
N VAL A 360 -10.78 -5.63 4.43
CA VAL A 360 -10.97 -5.74 2.98
C VAL A 360 -11.20 -7.20 2.55
N TRP A 361 -10.51 -8.13 3.22
CA TRP A 361 -10.54 -9.57 2.91
C TRP A 361 -10.85 -10.44 4.14
N GLY A 362 -11.22 -9.85 5.27
CA GLY A 362 -11.68 -10.59 6.45
C GLY A 362 -13.10 -11.13 6.22
N GLU A 363 -13.31 -12.40 6.56
CA GLU A 363 -14.63 -13.07 6.53
C GLU A 363 -15.52 -12.68 7.72
#